data_AF-A0A147IAE7-F1
#
_entry.id   AF-A0A147IAE7-F1
#
_cell.length_a   1.000
_cell.length_b   1.000
_cell.length_c   1.000
_cell.angle_alpha   90.00
_cell.angle_beta   90.00
_cell.angle_gamma   90.00
#
_symmetry.space_group_name_H-M   'P 1'
#
loop_
_entity.id
_entity.type
_entity.pdbx_description
1 polymer ?
#
loop_
_entity_poly.entity_id
_entity_poly.type
_entity_poly.pdbx_seq_one_letter_code
_entity_poly.pdbx_strand_id
1 'polypeptide(L)'
;MTIYTIGYEGATMAGFVATLQEAGVRRVIDVRALPLSRRPGFSKSPLAASLAEAGIGYVHLKALGTPKRGRDAAKKGDVATLTEVYDGQLELPEAQGQAAQMLALADEMPSALLCYEREPCHCHRTLLLRAVGDGREVVDLFVPFAG
;
A
#
# COMPACT_ATOMS: atom_id res chain seq x y z
N MET A 1 -2.95 4.18 17.48
CA MET A 1 -2.57 4.97 16.29
C MET A 1 -3.24 4.35 15.07
N THR A 2 -3.72 5.17 14.15
CA THR A 2 -4.48 4.73 12.97
C THR A 2 -3.54 4.58 11.76
N ILE A 3 -3.63 3.46 11.04
CA ILE A 3 -2.94 3.24 9.77
C ILE A 3 -3.98 3.32 8.66
N TYR A 4 -3.78 4.25 7.73
CA TYR A 4 -4.62 4.32 6.54
C TYR A 4 -4.16 3.29 5.50
N THR A 5 -5.07 2.83 4.67
CA THR A 5 -4.74 2.05 3.48
C THR A 5 -5.38 2.68 2.25
N ILE A 6 -4.77 2.51 1.09
CA ILE A 6 -5.33 3.03 -0.16
C ILE A 6 -4.92 2.17 -1.35
N GLY A 7 -5.86 1.99 -2.27
CA GLY A 7 -5.68 1.29 -3.54
C GLY A 7 -5.96 2.22 -4.70
N TYR A 8 -5.19 2.12 -5.78
CA TYR A 8 -5.33 3.02 -6.93
C TYR A 8 -6.01 2.39 -8.16
N GLU A 9 -6.48 1.15 -8.08
CA GLU A 9 -7.34 0.57 -9.11
C GLU A 9 -8.58 1.45 -9.31
N GLY A 10 -8.82 1.86 -10.55
CA GLY A 10 -9.92 2.79 -10.87
C GLY A 10 -9.69 4.26 -10.51
N ALA A 11 -8.63 4.62 -9.76
CA ALA A 11 -8.38 5.98 -9.24
C ALA A 11 -7.71 6.98 -10.22
N THR A 12 -8.21 8.20 -10.41
CA THR A 12 -7.39 9.24 -11.06
C THR A 12 -6.31 9.74 -10.11
N MET A 13 -5.21 10.33 -10.61
CA MET A 13 -4.19 10.93 -9.75
C MET A 13 -4.80 12.05 -8.88
N ALA A 14 -5.66 12.89 -9.46
CA ALA A 14 -6.36 13.95 -8.75
C ALA A 14 -7.26 13.40 -7.63
N GLY A 15 -8.08 12.38 -7.92
CA GLY A 15 -8.94 11.76 -6.91
C GLY A 15 -8.14 11.07 -5.81
N PHE A 16 -7.02 10.44 -6.16
CA PHE A 16 -6.11 9.80 -5.21
C PHE A 16 -5.50 10.81 -4.24
N VAL A 17 -4.96 11.92 -4.75
CA VAL A 17 -4.38 12.98 -3.91
C VAL A 17 -5.45 13.63 -3.04
N ALA A 18 -6.63 13.95 -3.59
CA ALA A 18 -7.73 14.53 -2.82
C ALA A 18 -8.16 13.63 -1.66
N THR A 19 -8.31 12.32 -1.91
CA THR A 19 -8.67 11.32 -0.89
C THR A 19 -7.63 11.30 0.25
N LEU A 20 -6.34 11.38 -0.07
CA LEU A 20 -5.27 11.42 0.93
C LEU A 20 -5.32 12.70 1.77
N GLN A 21 -5.55 13.86 1.13
CA GLN A 21 -5.63 15.15 1.81
C GLN A 21 -6.85 15.26 2.72
N GLU A 22 -8.01 14.79 2.27
CA GLU A 22 -9.24 14.74 3.07
C GLU A 22 -9.09 13.88 4.32
N ALA A 23 -8.34 12.77 4.22
CA ALA A 23 -8.00 11.90 5.35
C ALA A 23 -6.85 12.45 6.22
N GLY A 24 -6.24 13.58 5.86
CA GLY A 24 -5.09 14.16 6.57
C GLY A 24 -3.82 13.32 6.47
N VAL A 25 -3.71 12.44 5.48
CA VAL A 25 -2.51 11.61 5.25
C VAL A 25 -1.36 12.51 4.81
N ARG A 26 -0.22 12.38 5.49
CA ARG A 26 1.00 13.15 5.18
C ARG A 26 2.09 12.32 4.53
N ARG A 27 1.93 10.99 4.48
CA ARG A 27 2.91 10.08 3.90
C ARG A 27 2.22 8.89 3.23
N VAL A 28 2.67 8.55 2.03
CA VAL A 28 2.36 7.28 1.38
C VAL A 28 3.53 6.32 1.55
N ILE A 29 3.24 5.13 2.07
CA ILE A 29 4.16 4.00 2.16
C ILE A 29 3.78 3.02 1.05
N ASP A 30 4.56 3.01 -0.02
CA ASP A 30 4.42 2.07 -1.12
C ASP A 30 4.97 0.72 -0.71
N VAL A 31 4.08 -0.27 -0.61
CA VAL A 31 4.42 -1.66 -0.25
C VAL A 31 4.38 -2.57 -1.48
N ARG A 32 4.48 -2.03 -2.70
CA ARG A 32 4.53 -2.83 -3.93
C ARG A 32 5.93 -3.39 -4.15
N ALA A 33 6.01 -4.67 -4.51
CA ALA A 33 7.28 -5.28 -4.93
C ALA A 33 7.87 -4.60 -6.17
N LEU A 34 6.98 -4.20 -7.09
CA LEU A 34 7.30 -3.48 -8.32
C LEU A 34 6.39 -2.25 -8.42
N PRO A 35 6.90 -1.03 -8.15
CA PRO A 35 6.12 0.20 -8.26
C PRO A 35 6.02 0.68 -9.72
N LEU A 36 5.58 -0.23 -10.59
CA LEU A 36 5.36 -0.02 -12.02
C LEU A 36 3.85 -0.12 -12.27
N SER A 37 3.30 0.85 -12.98
CA SER A 37 1.87 0.90 -13.27
C SER A 37 1.62 1.41 -14.69
N ARG A 38 0.66 0.77 -15.38
CA ARG A 38 0.11 1.29 -16.64
C ARG A 38 -0.88 2.43 -16.41
N ARG A 39 -1.33 2.62 -15.17
CA ARG A 39 -2.25 3.68 -14.80
C ARG A 39 -1.48 5.00 -14.73
N PRO A 40 -1.88 6.06 -15.46
CA PRO A 40 -1.14 7.32 -15.53
C PRO A 40 -0.82 7.87 -14.15
N GLY A 41 0.45 8.25 -13.94
CA GLY A 41 0.92 8.82 -12.66
C GLY A 41 1.27 7.80 -11.57
N PHE A 42 0.87 6.52 -11.66
CA PHE A 42 1.06 5.57 -10.53
C PHE A 42 2.34 4.72 -10.59
N SER A 43 3.24 4.99 -11.54
CA SER A 43 4.62 4.47 -11.47
C SER A 43 5.42 5.29 -10.47
N LYS A 44 6.49 4.71 -9.89
CA LYS A 44 7.26 5.28 -8.76
C LYS A 44 7.56 6.78 -8.87
N SER A 45 8.27 7.19 -9.92
CA SER A 45 8.75 8.58 -10.03
C SER A 45 7.61 9.59 -10.25
N PRO A 46 6.65 9.35 -11.18
CA PRO A 46 5.49 10.23 -11.30
C PRO A 46 4.65 10.31 -10.01
N LEU A 47 4.43 9.17 -9.33
CA LEU A 47 3.67 9.14 -8.09
C LEU A 47 4.35 9.98 -7.00
N ALA A 48 5.66 9.79 -6.80
CA ALA A 48 6.42 10.55 -5.83
C ALA A 48 6.40 12.06 -6.14
N ALA A 49 6.48 12.44 -7.42
CA ALA A 49 6.39 13.84 -7.84
C ALA A 49 5.02 14.46 -7.52
N SER A 50 3.92 13.80 -7.93
CA SER A 50 2.57 14.29 -7.65
C SER A 50 2.25 14.36 -6.15
N LEU A 51 2.76 13.42 -5.35
CA LEU A 51 2.63 13.47 -3.90
C LEU A 51 3.42 14.64 -3.31
N ALA A 52 4.65 14.87 -3.78
CA ALA A 52 5.48 15.98 -3.30
C ALA A 52 4.85 17.35 -3.63
N GLU A 53 4.27 17.52 -4.82
CA GLU A 53 3.50 18.72 -5.19
C GLU A 53 2.32 18.98 -4.23
N ALA A 54 1.72 17.92 -3.71
CA ALA A 54 0.64 17.98 -2.71
C ALA A 54 1.14 18.08 -1.26
N GLY A 55 2.46 18.15 -1.02
CA GLY A 55 3.05 18.18 0.32
C GLY A 55 3.02 16.83 1.06
N ILE A 56 2.83 15.73 0.33
CA ILE A 56 2.73 14.37 0.88
C ILE A 56 4.06 13.63 0.63
N GLY A 57 4.64 13.07 1.69
CA GLY A 57 5.86 12.27 1.61
C GLY A 57 5.64 10.92 0.92
N TYR A 58 6.70 10.36 0.35
CA TYR A 58 6.67 9.04 -0.29
C TYR A 58 7.84 8.18 0.19
N VAL A 59 7.54 6.96 0.65
CA VAL A 59 8.52 5.94 1.04
C VAL A 59 8.18 4.63 0.34
N HIS A 60 9.19 3.94 -0.21
CA HIS A 60 9.00 2.64 -0.86
C HIS A 60 9.66 1.52 -0.05
N LEU A 61 8.84 0.63 0.50
CA LEU A 61 9.27 -0.53 1.28
C LEU A 61 9.09 -1.81 0.45
N LYS A 62 10.05 -2.02 -0.46
CA LYS A 62 10.03 -3.11 -1.44
C LYS A 62 9.93 -4.51 -0.83
N ALA A 63 10.56 -4.75 0.32
CA ALA A 63 10.59 -6.06 0.97
C ALA A 63 9.21 -6.47 1.53
N LEU A 64 8.29 -5.51 1.70
CA LEU A 64 6.89 -5.77 2.03
C LEU A 64 6.03 -6.07 0.80
N GLY A 65 6.63 -6.12 -0.39
CA GLY A 65 5.93 -6.43 -1.62
C GLY A 65 5.69 -7.91 -1.85
N THR A 66 4.56 -8.24 -2.48
CA THR A 66 4.22 -9.61 -2.83
C THR A 66 5.16 -10.18 -3.91
N PRO A 67 5.73 -11.39 -3.73
CA PRO A 67 6.49 -12.10 -4.76
C PRO A 67 5.68 -12.34 -6.04
N LYS A 68 6.35 -12.64 -7.17
CA LYS A 68 5.69 -12.81 -8.47
C LYS A 68 4.56 -13.85 -8.42
N ARG A 69 4.81 -15.02 -7.80
CA ARG A 69 3.81 -16.09 -7.65
C ARG A 69 2.55 -15.57 -6.94
N GLY A 70 2.72 -14.85 -5.82
CA GLY A 70 1.61 -14.26 -5.07
C GLY A 70 0.89 -13.15 -5.86
N ARG A 71 1.61 -12.28 -6.58
CA ARG A 71 0.97 -11.27 -7.46
C ARG A 71 0.14 -11.90 -8.57
N ASP A 72 0.62 -12.99 -9.15
CA ASP A 72 -0.13 -13.70 -10.19
C ASP A 72 -1.35 -14.44 -9.62
N ALA A 73 -1.27 -14.90 -8.37
CA ALA A 73 -2.41 -15.46 -7.64
C ALA A 73 -3.47 -14.40 -7.32
N ALA A 74 -3.07 -13.23 -6.80
CA ALA A 74 -3.95 -12.11 -6.51
C ALA A 74 -4.77 -11.69 -7.75
N LYS A 75 -4.12 -11.58 -8.93
CA LYS A 75 -4.79 -11.25 -10.19
C LYS A 75 -5.86 -12.26 -10.62
N LYS A 76 -5.74 -13.52 -10.18
CA LYS A 76 -6.69 -14.61 -10.46
C LYS A 76 -7.75 -14.76 -9.37
N GLY A 77 -7.69 -13.98 -8.29
CA GLY A 77 -8.52 -14.16 -7.12
C GLY A 77 -8.15 -15.39 -6.28
N ASP A 78 -6.97 -15.98 -6.48
CA ASP A 78 -6.49 -17.12 -5.68
C ASP A 78 -5.88 -16.62 -4.37
N VAL A 79 -6.76 -16.38 -3.40
CA VAL A 79 -6.40 -15.87 -2.07
C VAL A 79 -5.57 -16.87 -1.27
N ALA A 80 -5.79 -18.18 -1.47
CA ALA A 80 -5.05 -19.23 -0.77
C ALA A 80 -3.57 -19.21 -1.15
N THR A 81 -3.25 -19.23 -2.45
CA THR A 81 -1.88 -19.13 -2.93
C THR A 81 -1.25 -17.77 -2.62
N LEU A 82 -2.02 -16.67 -2.68
CA LEU A 82 -1.53 -15.36 -2.26
C LEU A 82 -1.07 -15.37 -0.79
N THR A 83 -1.89 -15.93 0.10
CA THR A 83 -1.62 -15.99 1.54
C THR A 83 -0.38 -16.83 1.82
N GLU A 84 -0.33 -18.07 1.30
CA GLU A 84 0.83 -18.97 1.44
C GLU A 84 2.15 -18.29 1.02
N VAL A 85 2.15 -17.67 -0.17
CA VAL A 85 3.37 -17.03 -0.71
C VAL A 85 3.76 -15.79 0.08
N TYR A 86 2.77 -15.03 0.56
CA TYR A 86 3.05 -13.79 1.27
C TYR A 86 3.48 -14.03 2.72
N ASP A 87 2.94 -15.05 3.38
CA ASP A 87 3.40 -15.47 4.71
C ASP A 87 4.90 -15.80 4.68
N GLY A 88 5.34 -16.62 3.72
CA GLY A 88 6.76 -16.92 3.54
C GLY A 88 7.62 -15.70 3.15
N GLN A 89 7.04 -14.68 2.51
CA GLN A 89 7.74 -13.41 2.25
C GLN A 89 7.97 -12.62 3.56
N LEU A 90 6.99 -12.62 4.47
CA LEU A 90 7.06 -11.88 5.73
C LEU A 90 8.01 -12.52 6.75
N GLU A 91 8.36 -13.79 6.57
CA GLU A 91 9.40 -14.47 7.36
C GLU A 91 10.83 -14.02 7.04
N LEU A 92 11.05 -13.36 5.89
CA LEU A 92 12.38 -12.92 5.48
C LEU A 92 12.90 -11.79 6.40
N PRO A 93 14.19 -11.79 6.79
CA PRO A 93 14.77 -10.76 7.65
C PRO A 93 14.58 -9.33 7.12
N GLU A 94 14.70 -9.13 5.81
CA GLU A 94 14.49 -7.81 5.19
C GLU A 94 13.03 -7.35 5.27
N ALA A 95 12.07 -8.29 5.18
CA ALA A 95 10.66 -7.99 5.32
C ALA A 95 10.32 -7.62 6.76
N GLN A 96 10.85 -8.36 7.74
CA GLN A 96 10.69 -8.03 9.16
C GLN A 96 11.28 -6.65 9.50
N GLY A 97 12.48 -6.34 8.98
CA GLY A 97 13.10 -5.03 9.15
C GLY A 97 12.25 -3.89 8.56
N GLN A 98 11.71 -4.09 7.36
CA GLN A 98 10.82 -3.08 6.75
C GLN A 98 9.44 -3.02 7.39
N ALA A 99 8.94 -4.10 7.98
CA ALA A 99 7.69 -4.08 8.75
C ALA A 99 7.84 -3.23 10.02
N ALA A 100 8.95 -3.39 10.75
CA ALA A 100 9.28 -2.51 11.87
C ALA A 100 9.43 -1.04 11.42
N GLN A 101 10.11 -0.80 10.29
CA GLN A 101 10.22 0.54 9.71
C GLN A 101 8.84 1.13 9.34
N MET A 102 7.95 0.32 8.74
CA MET A 102 6.60 0.73 8.37
C MET A 102 5.81 1.21 9.59
N LEU A 103 5.86 0.45 10.70
CA LEU A 103 5.18 0.81 11.95
C LEU A 103 5.75 2.10 12.54
N ALA A 104 7.08 2.24 12.59
CA ALA A 104 7.73 3.46 13.06
C ALA A 104 7.33 4.70 12.24
N LEU A 105 7.25 4.56 10.90
CA LEU A 105 6.80 5.64 10.02
C LEU A 105 5.32 6.00 10.24
N ALA A 106 4.47 5.03 10.54
CA ALA A 106 3.06 5.25 10.82
C ALA A 106 2.82 5.87 12.20
N ASP A 107 3.70 5.59 13.17
CA ASP A 107 3.65 6.20 14.51
C ASP A 107 4.18 7.66 14.51
N GLU A 108 5.03 8.02 13.55
CA GLU A 108 5.55 9.39 13.41
C GLU A 108 4.50 10.39 12.88
N MET A 109 3.68 9.98 11.91
CA MET A 109 2.64 10.82 11.31
C MET A 109 1.61 10.00 10.52
N PRO A 110 0.41 10.57 10.25
CA PRO A 110 -0.63 9.92 9.45
C PRO A 110 -0.10 9.39 8.11
N SER A 111 -0.11 8.08 7.95
CA SER A 111 0.48 7.38 6.82
C SER A 111 -0.53 6.42 6.17
N ALA A 112 -0.48 6.32 4.83
CA ALA A 112 -1.28 5.38 4.06
C ALA A 112 -0.42 4.30 3.39
N LEU A 113 -0.78 3.03 3.60
CA LEU A 113 -0.20 1.90 2.86
C LEU A 113 -0.82 1.82 1.46
N LEU A 114 0.03 1.81 0.44
CA LEU A 114 -0.39 1.78 -0.96
C LEU A 114 -0.22 0.38 -1.59
N CYS A 115 -1.30 -0.16 -2.15
CA CYS A 115 -1.28 -1.28 -3.09
C CYS A 115 -2.03 -0.95 -4.39
N TYR A 116 -2.12 -1.90 -5.32
CA TYR A 116 -2.87 -1.70 -6.56
C TYR A 116 -4.38 -1.78 -6.31
N GLU A 117 -4.80 -2.85 -5.66
CA GLU A 117 -6.19 -3.27 -5.51
C GLU A 117 -6.99 -2.23 -4.70
N ARG A 118 -8.12 -1.78 -5.25
CA ARG A 118 -9.02 -0.85 -4.56
C ARG A 118 -9.60 -1.53 -3.32
N GLU A 119 -10.10 -2.75 -3.50
CA GLU A 119 -10.74 -3.53 -2.46
C GLU A 119 -9.68 -4.23 -1.57
N PRO A 120 -9.66 -3.97 -0.25
CA PRO A 120 -8.68 -4.55 0.66
C PRO A 120 -8.82 -6.07 0.84
N CYS A 121 -10.01 -6.65 0.72
CA CYS A 121 -10.26 -8.04 1.10
C CYS A 121 -9.42 -9.10 0.33
N HIS A 122 -8.86 -8.72 -0.82
CA HIS A 122 -7.98 -9.56 -1.64
C HIS A 122 -6.58 -8.96 -1.86
N CYS A 123 -6.19 -7.92 -1.11
CA CYS A 123 -4.88 -7.26 -1.23
C CYS A 123 -3.89 -7.80 -0.19
N HIS A 124 -2.60 -7.81 -0.55
CA HIS A 124 -1.51 -8.13 0.38
C HIS A 124 -1.38 -7.14 1.53
N ARG A 125 -1.84 -5.89 1.38
CA ARG A 125 -1.80 -4.89 2.47
C ARG A 125 -2.61 -5.33 3.69
N THR A 126 -3.71 -6.06 3.48
CA THR A 126 -4.52 -6.62 4.56
C THR A 126 -3.81 -7.78 5.24
N LEU A 127 -3.12 -8.64 4.47
CA LEU A 127 -2.29 -9.71 5.05
C LEU A 127 -1.13 -9.15 5.87
N LEU A 128 -0.47 -8.11 5.35
CA LEU A 128 0.60 -7.38 6.05
C LEU A 128 0.10 -6.84 7.39
N LEU A 129 -0.99 -6.09 7.40
CA LEU A 129 -1.54 -5.50 8.61
C LEU A 129 -2.08 -6.55 9.60
N ARG A 130 -2.59 -7.69 9.12
CA ARG A 130 -2.94 -8.81 10.01
C ARG A 130 -1.71 -9.41 10.68
N ALA A 131 -0.61 -9.54 9.96
CA ALA A 131 0.62 -10.15 10.47
C ALA A 131 1.38 -9.23 11.44
N VAL A 132 1.45 -7.91 11.15
CA VAL A 132 2.35 -6.99 11.86
C VAL A 132 1.67 -5.76 12.46
N GLY A 133 0.37 -5.57 12.23
CA GLY A 133 -0.35 -4.36 12.61
C GLY A 133 -0.59 -4.18 14.11
N ASP A 134 -0.32 -5.19 14.96
CA ASP A 134 -0.29 -5.10 16.43
C ASP A 134 -1.43 -4.26 17.06
N GLY A 135 -2.69 -4.58 16.71
CA GLY A 135 -3.88 -3.91 17.26
C GLY A 135 -4.07 -2.45 16.85
N ARG A 136 -3.29 -1.92 15.90
CA ARG A 136 -3.49 -0.59 15.31
C ARG A 136 -4.86 -0.54 14.61
N GLU A 137 -5.54 0.60 14.73
CA GLU A 137 -6.76 0.84 13.98
C GLU A 137 -6.41 0.96 12.49
N VAL A 138 -7.15 0.28 11.64
CA VAL A 138 -6.95 0.32 10.19
C VAL A 138 -8.15 1.00 9.54
N VAL A 139 -7.89 2.02 8.73
CA VAL A 139 -8.91 2.75 7.96
C VAL A 139 -8.62 2.63 6.48
N ASP A 140 -9.50 1.93 5.76
CA ASP A 140 -9.41 1.79 4.31
C ASP A 140 -9.98 3.03 3.62
N LEU A 141 -9.14 3.71 2.84
CA LEU A 141 -9.52 4.85 2.01
C LEU A 141 -9.94 4.38 0.62
N PHE A 142 -11.05 4.91 0.13
CA PHE A 142 -11.62 4.55 -1.16
C PHE A 142 -11.63 5.75 -2.08
N VAL A 143 -10.78 5.71 -3.12
CA VAL A 143 -10.82 6.74 -4.16
C VAL A 143 -12.13 6.60 -4.95
N PRO A 144 -12.88 7.70 -5.16
CA PRO A 144 -14.04 7.70 -6.04
C PRO A 144 -13.65 7.26 -7.46
N PHE A 145 -14.55 6.55 -8.15
CA PHE A 145 -14.31 6.21 -9.55
C PHE A 145 -14.23 7.49 -10.38
N ALA A 146 -13.37 7.48 -11.40
CA ALA A 146 -13.47 8.46 -12.47
C ALA A 146 -14.86 8.30 -13.10
N GLY A 147 -15.70 9.33 -12.99
CA GLY A 147 -16.97 9.39 -13.73
C GLY A 147 -16.78 9.36 -15.23
#